data_AF-A0A1S8X9H6-F1
#
_entry.id   AF-A0A1S8X9H6-F1
#
_cell.length_a   1.000
_cell.length_b   1.000
_cell.length_c   1.000
_cell.angle_alpha   90.00
_cell.angle_beta   90.00
_cell.angle_gamma   90.00
#
_symmetry.space_group_name_H-M   'P 1'
#
loop_
_entity.id
_entity.type
_entity.pdbx_description
1 polymer ?
#
loop_
_entity_poly.entity_id
_entity_poly.type
_entity_poly.pdbx_seq_one_letter_code
_entity_poly.pdbx_strand_id
1 'polypeptide(L)'
;MAKSTFEYVRRFESFDHCLPHSWIVVRIDGQGFGKFTEKHGFQKPNDKRGLRLACRAAERVMQRHSDIILAYGQSDEFSFVFQRSTDKFNRRARIMP
;
A
#
# COMPACT_ATOMS: atom_id res chain seq x y z
N MET A 1 20.06 -32.73 4.81
CA MET A 1 19.37 -31.50 4.34
C MET A 1 18.26 -31.91 3.38
N ALA A 2 17.01 -31.86 3.79
CA ALA A 2 15.87 -32.48 3.09
C ALA A 2 15.02 -31.50 2.25
N LYS A 3 15.61 -30.42 1.71
CA LYS A 3 14.85 -29.34 1.03
C LYS A 3 15.45 -28.83 -0.30
N SER A 4 16.35 -29.57 -0.96
CA SER A 4 16.99 -29.08 -2.19
C SER A 4 16.26 -29.40 -3.49
N THR A 5 15.41 -30.44 -3.53
CA THR A 5 14.81 -30.94 -4.79
C THR A 5 13.98 -29.89 -5.52
N PHE A 6 13.34 -28.97 -4.80
CA PHE A 6 12.48 -27.92 -5.38
C PHE A 6 13.05 -26.51 -5.21
N GLU A 7 14.27 -26.33 -4.71
CA GLU A 7 14.84 -25.00 -4.44
C GLU A 7 15.00 -24.14 -5.70
N TYR A 8 15.17 -24.78 -6.86
CA TYR A 8 15.32 -24.11 -8.15
C TYR A 8 14.13 -23.20 -8.52
N VAL A 9 12.93 -23.44 -7.98
CA VAL A 9 11.75 -22.60 -8.26
C VAL A 9 11.92 -21.16 -7.77
N ARG A 10 12.76 -20.94 -6.75
CA ARG A 10 13.09 -19.60 -6.26
C ARG A 10 13.86 -18.74 -7.27
N ARG A 11 14.50 -19.37 -8.27
CA ARG A 11 15.20 -18.65 -9.34
C ARG A 11 14.25 -17.94 -10.31
N PHE A 12 12.97 -18.28 -10.29
CA PHE A 12 11.93 -17.61 -11.08
C PHE A 12 11.35 -16.38 -10.36
N GLU A 13 11.78 -16.10 -9.13
CA GLU A 13 11.43 -14.86 -8.43
C GLU A 13 12.08 -13.67 -9.16
N SER A 14 11.30 -12.62 -9.42
CA SER A 14 11.79 -11.37 -10.03
C SER A 14 12.11 -10.33 -8.95
N PHE A 15 13.27 -9.68 -9.08
CA PHE A 15 13.72 -8.65 -8.14
C PHE A 15 13.40 -7.25 -8.68
N ASP A 16 12.19 -6.77 -8.37
CA ASP A 16 11.73 -5.43 -8.78
C ASP A 16 12.15 -4.37 -7.75
N HIS A 17 13.40 -3.91 -7.82
CA HIS A 17 13.91 -2.85 -6.96
C HIS A 17 13.57 -1.48 -7.54
N CYS A 18 12.93 -0.62 -6.74
CA CYS A 18 12.72 0.77 -7.11
C CYS A 18 14.06 1.52 -7.16
N LEU A 19 14.22 2.39 -8.18
CA LEU A 19 15.42 3.19 -8.41
C LEU A 19 15.90 3.88 -7.12
N PRO A 20 17.20 3.82 -6.76
CA PRO A 20 17.72 4.51 -5.58
C PRO A 20 17.49 6.03 -5.62
N HIS A 21 17.39 6.65 -4.45
CA HIS A 21 17.21 8.10 -4.29
C HIS A 21 15.99 8.71 -5.00
N SER A 22 15.01 7.89 -5.38
CA SER A 22 13.74 8.30 -5.97
C SER A 22 12.59 8.17 -4.97
N TRP A 23 11.57 9.02 -5.15
CA TRP A 23 10.32 8.94 -4.38
C TRP A 23 9.54 7.69 -4.77
N ILE A 24 9.05 6.94 -3.79
CA ILE A 24 8.15 5.81 -4.01
C ILE A 24 6.76 6.25 -3.55
N VAL A 25 5.79 6.16 -4.45
CA VAL A 25 4.39 6.44 -4.15
C VAL A 25 3.59 5.15 -4.25
N VAL A 26 2.97 4.74 -3.16
CA VAL A 26 2.06 3.60 -3.12
C VAL A 26 0.65 4.14 -3.07
N ARG A 27 -0.11 3.93 -4.15
CA ARG A 27 -1.54 4.27 -4.21
C ARG A 27 -2.38 3.02 -4.00
N ILE A 28 -3.33 3.12 -3.08
CA ILE A 28 -4.37 2.12 -2.85
C ILE A 28 -5.72 2.71 -3.27
N ASP A 29 -6.60 1.85 -3.80
CA ASP A 29 -7.92 2.22 -4.31
C ASP A 29 -8.95 1.19 -3.85
N GLY A 30 -10.18 1.66 -3.59
CA GLY A 30 -11.29 0.83 -3.14
C GLY A 30 -11.85 -0.05 -4.26
N GLN A 31 -11.46 -1.33 -4.30
CA GLN A 31 -12.02 -2.24 -5.30
C GLN A 31 -13.56 -2.37 -5.16
N GLY A 32 -14.29 -1.96 -6.20
CA GLY A 32 -15.75 -2.07 -6.22
C GLY A 32 -16.45 -1.16 -5.20
N PHE A 33 -15.85 -0.02 -4.86
CA PHE A 33 -16.33 0.85 -3.79
C PHE A 33 -17.78 1.33 -3.99
N GLY A 34 -18.24 1.49 -5.23
CA GLY A 34 -19.64 1.81 -5.52
C GLY A 34 -20.63 0.84 -4.84
N LYS A 35 -20.47 -0.47 -5.07
CA LYS A 35 -21.31 -1.52 -4.45
C LYS A 35 -21.13 -1.56 -2.93
N PHE A 36 -19.91 -1.30 -2.44
CA PHE A 36 -19.64 -1.22 -1.02
C PHE A 36 -20.42 -0.08 -0.36
N THR A 37 -20.39 1.13 -0.94
CA THR A 37 -21.08 2.30 -0.39
C THR A 37 -22.60 2.14 -0.41
N GLU A 38 -23.15 1.50 -1.44
CA GLU A 38 -24.58 1.19 -1.53
C GLU A 38 -25.00 0.20 -0.44
N LYS A 39 -24.28 -0.94 -0.33
CA LYS A 39 -24.56 -1.97 0.68
C LYS A 39 -24.48 -1.44 2.11
N HIS A 40 -23.60 -0.48 2.38
CA HIS A 40 -23.39 0.08 3.73
C HIS A 40 -24.14 1.40 3.97
N GLY A 41 -25.01 1.83 3.05
CA GLY A 41 -25.84 3.02 3.23
C GLY A 41 -25.04 4.31 3.44
N PHE A 42 -24.03 4.54 2.59
CA PHE A 42 -23.22 5.76 2.66
C PHE A 42 -24.03 6.97 2.17
N GLN A 43 -23.89 8.08 2.89
CA GLN A 43 -24.46 9.36 2.50
C GLN A 43 -23.78 9.90 1.23
N LYS A 44 -24.58 10.45 0.30
CA LYS A 44 -24.11 11.08 -0.94
C LYS A 44 -24.22 12.61 -0.83
N PRO A 45 -23.30 13.38 -1.44
CA PRO A 45 -22.18 12.92 -2.26
C PRO A 45 -21.00 12.36 -1.43
N ASN A 46 -20.89 12.74 -0.15
CA ASN A 46 -19.76 12.37 0.71
C ASN A 46 -20.23 11.86 2.08
N ASP A 47 -19.77 10.67 2.47
CA ASP A 47 -20.03 10.11 3.80
C ASP A 47 -18.84 10.38 4.75
N LYS A 48 -19.06 11.21 5.77
CA LYS A 48 -18.02 11.58 6.74
C LYS A 48 -17.50 10.39 7.55
N ARG A 49 -18.29 9.33 7.76
CA ARG A 49 -17.87 8.14 8.52
C ARG A 49 -16.86 7.34 7.72
N GLY A 50 -17.13 7.13 6.43
CA GLY A 50 -16.22 6.45 5.50
C GLY A 50 -14.89 7.20 5.36
N LEU A 51 -14.96 8.51 5.14
CA LEU A 51 -13.75 9.34 5.01
C LEU A 51 -12.90 9.35 6.29
N ARG A 52 -13.52 9.47 7.47
CA ARG A 52 -12.81 9.40 8.76
C ARG A 52 -12.17 8.03 8.99
N LEU A 53 -12.86 6.95 8.62
CA LEU A 53 -12.32 5.60 8.70
C LEU A 53 -11.08 5.45 7.81
N ALA A 54 -11.15 5.92 6.57
CA ALA A 54 -10.03 5.89 5.63
C ALA A 54 -8.83 6.71 6.15
N CYS A 55 -9.07 7.94 6.66
CA CYS A 55 -8.02 8.76 7.28
C CYS A 55 -7.39 8.06 8.48
N ARG A 56 -8.21 7.45 9.35
CA ARG A 56 -7.70 6.73 10.53
C ARG A 56 -6.88 5.50 10.16
N ALA A 57 -7.27 4.79 9.10
CA ALA A 57 -6.49 3.68 8.56
C ALA A 57 -5.15 4.18 8.01
N ALA A 58 -5.14 5.29 7.26
CA ALA A 58 -3.92 5.90 6.72
C ALA A 58 -2.97 6.37 7.83
N GLU A 59 -3.49 7.03 8.88
CA GLU A 59 -2.71 7.38 10.07
C GLU A 59 -2.02 6.16 10.68
N ARG A 60 -2.74 5.04 10.79
CA ARG A 60 -2.19 3.81 11.36
C ARG A 60 -1.08 3.22 10.49
N VAL A 61 -1.22 3.30 9.17
CA VAL A 61 -0.17 2.89 8.22
C VAL A 61 1.08 3.77 8.38
N MET A 62 0.92 5.10 8.44
CA MET A 62 2.04 6.03 8.64
C MET A 62 2.75 5.79 9.97
N GLN A 63 2.01 5.54 11.06
CA GLN A 63 2.61 5.21 12.37
C GLN A 63 3.43 3.91 12.34
N ARG A 64 3.00 2.91 11.56
CA ARG A 64 3.72 1.63 11.43
C ARG A 64 4.92 1.75 10.50
N HIS A 65 4.87 2.65 9.53
CA HIS A 65 5.91 2.87 8.52
C HIS A 65 6.46 4.30 8.60
N SER A 66 7.41 4.50 9.51
CA SER A 66 8.13 5.77 9.76
C SER A 66 8.75 6.49 8.56
N ASP A 67 8.89 5.79 7.42
CA ASP A 67 9.55 6.31 6.22
C ASP A 67 8.55 6.99 5.28
N ILE A 68 7.25 6.85 5.57
CA ILE A 68 6.19 7.56 4.86
C ILE A 68 6.14 8.97 5.42
N ILE A 69 6.46 9.96 4.58
CA ILE A 69 6.52 11.36 4.98
C ILE A 69 5.23 12.12 4.70
N LEU A 70 4.38 11.59 3.81
CA LEU A 70 3.13 12.20 3.40
C LEU A 70 2.12 11.12 3.02
N ALA A 71 0.86 11.30 3.42
CA ALA A 71 -0.26 10.57 2.88
C ALA A 71 -1.33 11.57 2.41
N TYR A 72 -1.92 11.31 1.23
CA TYR A 72 -3.02 12.07 0.67
C TYR A 72 -4.15 11.12 0.30
N GLY A 73 -5.38 11.44 0.66
CA GLY A 73 -6.53 10.60 0.34
C GLY A 73 -7.71 11.43 -0.15
N GLN A 74 -8.43 10.88 -1.11
CA GLN A 74 -9.64 11.46 -1.68
C GLN A 74 -10.60 10.33 -2.06
N SER A 75 -11.89 10.51 -1.77
CA SER A 75 -12.93 9.49 -2.04
C SER A 75 -12.57 8.16 -1.36
N ASP A 76 -12.15 7.17 -2.14
CA ASP A 76 -11.84 5.80 -1.78
C ASP A 76 -10.39 5.42 -2.05
N GLU A 77 -9.55 6.38 -2.46
CA GLU A 77 -8.13 6.18 -2.69
C GLU A 77 -7.27 6.88 -1.62
N PHE A 78 -6.07 6.31 -1.41
CA PHE A 78 -5.01 6.90 -0.60
C PHE A 78 -3.64 6.69 -1.27
N SER A 79 -2.84 7.73 -1.31
CA SER A 79 -1.46 7.73 -1.77
C SER A 79 -0.51 7.93 -0.60
N PHE A 80 0.49 7.07 -0.47
CA PHE A 80 1.53 7.12 0.55
C PHE A 80 2.89 7.39 -0.10
N VAL A 81 3.57 8.44 0.33
CA VAL A 81 4.87 8.86 -0.21
C VAL A 81 5.97 8.48 0.75
N PHE A 82 6.86 7.58 0.32
CA PHE A 82 8.06 7.22 1.05
C PHE A 82 9.20 8.18 0.76
N GLN A 83 10.01 8.46 1.77
CA GLN A 83 11.24 9.25 1.61
C GLN A 83 12.14 8.67 0.51
N ARG A 84 12.75 9.55 -0.28
CA ARG A 84 13.61 9.16 -1.40
C ARG A 84 14.79 8.25 -1.01
N SER A 85 15.29 8.40 0.22
CA SER A 85 16.40 7.64 0.80
C SER A 85 15.97 6.38 1.56
N THR A 86 14.70 5.95 1.48
CA THR A 86 14.27 4.74 2.19
C THR A 86 14.97 3.51 1.64
N ASP A 87 15.46 2.65 2.54
CA ASP A 87 15.98 1.32 2.19
C ASP A 87 15.05 0.20 2.69
N LYS A 88 13.82 0.55 3.10
CA LYS A 88 12.85 -0.42 3.62
C LYS A 88 12.59 -1.51 2.58
N PHE A 89 12.62 -2.76 3.05
CA PHE A 89 12.44 -3.95 2.23
C PHE A 89 13.36 -4.01 1.00
N ASN A 90 14.57 -3.45 1.09
CA ASN A 90 15.51 -3.31 -0.04
C ASN A 90 14.87 -2.61 -1.25
N ARG A 91 13.91 -1.72 -1.01
CA ARG A 91 13.15 -0.99 -2.04
C ARG A 91 12.43 -1.91 -3.03
N ARG A 92 12.10 -3.15 -2.63
CA ARG A 92 11.35 -4.07 -3.49
C ARG A 92 9.89 -3.63 -3.60
N ALA A 93 9.39 -3.54 -4.82
CA ALA A 93 7.99 -3.20 -5.10
C ALA A 93 7.01 -4.30 -4.65
N ARG A 94 7.48 -5.54 -4.46
CA ARG A 94 6.66 -6.69 -4.09
C ARG A 94 7.29 -7.48 -2.95
N ILE A 95 6.44 -8.01 -2.07
CA ILE A 95 6.80 -9.04 -1.12
C ILE A 95 6.40 -10.38 -1.75
N MET A 96 7.39 -11.23 -2.04
CA MET A 96 7.12 -12.61 -2.42
C MET A 96 6.88 -13.44 -1.14
N PRO A 97 5.85 -14.31 -1.11
CA PRO A 97 5.62 -15.28 -0.04
C PRO A 97 6.68 -16.40 -0.01
#